data_AF-A0A920A6C4-F1
#
_entry.id   AF-A0A920A6C4-F1
#
_cell.length_a   1.000
_cell.length_b   1.000
_cell.length_c   1.000
_cell.angle_alpha   90.00
_cell.angle_beta   90.00
_cell.angle_gamma   90.00
#
_symmetry.space_group_name_H-M   'P 1'
#
loop_
_entity.id
_entity.type
_entity.pdbx_description
1 polymer ?
#
loop_
_entity_poly.entity_id
_entity_poly.type
_entity_poly.pdbx_seq_one_letter_code
_entity_poly.pdbx_strand_id
1 'polypeptide(L)'
;MGLSGITMNDARTKLNKIRDEISLRSTQSRSSYLKLIHQWKDISPNTQSMGCSNVAHTYAACNKSNPDASKLPMVGVVSSYNDMLSAHAPFQDYPNLLKQYGKELDLHVQVAAGVPAMCDGITQGEPGWSYLYSQETP
;
A
#
# COMPACT_ATOMS: atom_id res chain seq x y z
N MET A 1 -11.19 22.92 -45.20
CA MET A 1 -10.21 23.03 -44.09
C MET A 1 -10.43 21.82 -43.19
N GLY A 2 -9.70 20.73 -43.48
CA GLY A 2 -9.97 19.40 -42.91
C GLY A 2 -9.22 19.19 -41.60
N LEU A 3 -9.97 18.92 -40.53
CA LEU A 3 -9.46 18.27 -39.33
C LEU A 3 -9.22 16.80 -39.70
N SER A 4 -8.03 16.45 -40.20
CA SER A 4 -7.66 15.04 -40.34
C SER A 4 -7.40 14.47 -38.95
N GLY A 5 -8.31 13.60 -38.52
CA GLY A 5 -8.22 12.89 -37.25
C GLY A 5 -6.88 12.17 -37.11
N ILE A 6 -6.30 12.26 -35.91
CA ILE A 6 -5.16 11.46 -35.49
C ILE A 6 -5.51 10.00 -35.76
N THR A 7 -4.74 9.34 -36.62
CA THR A 7 -4.96 7.91 -36.87
C THR A 7 -4.48 7.11 -35.66
N MET A 8 -5.05 5.92 -35.42
CA MET A 8 -4.60 5.03 -34.34
C MET A 8 -3.09 4.73 -34.39
N ASN A 9 -2.49 4.80 -35.59
CA ASN A 9 -1.07 4.59 -35.80
C ASN A 9 -0.21 5.79 -35.31
N ASP A 10 -0.71 7.01 -35.46
CA ASP A 10 -0.07 8.23 -34.95
C ASP A 10 -0.10 8.28 -33.42
N ALA A 11 -1.22 7.87 -32.82
CA ALA A 11 -1.36 7.79 -31.36
C ALA A 11 -0.38 6.78 -30.76
N ARG A 12 -0.24 5.59 -31.37
CA ARG A 12 0.69 4.54 -30.92
C ARG A 12 2.15 4.99 -31.05
N THR A 13 2.48 5.67 -32.14
CA THR A 13 3.81 6.23 -32.37
C THR A 13 4.16 7.28 -31.32
N LYS A 14 3.21 8.17 -30.99
CA LYS A 14 3.39 9.18 -29.94
C LYS A 14 3.57 8.56 -28.55
N LEU A 15 2.80 7.52 -28.22
CA LEU A 15 2.96 6.78 -26.96
C LEU A 15 4.33 6.12 -26.83
N ASN A 16 4.81 5.49 -27.91
CA ASN A 16 6.15 4.88 -27.91
C ASN A 16 7.24 5.92 -27.71
N LYS A 17 7.14 7.08 -28.37
CA LYS A 17 8.09 8.18 -28.18
C LYS A 17 8.11 8.66 -26.72
N ILE A 18 6.94 8.88 -26.11
CA ILE A 18 6.84 9.29 -24.70
C ILE A 18 7.42 8.22 -23.78
N ARG A 19 7.12 6.94 -24.02
CA ARG A 19 7.71 5.82 -23.26
C ARG A 19 9.23 5.85 -23.32
N ASP A 20 9.79 6.07 -24.49
CA ASP A 20 11.24 6.06 -24.70
C ASP A 20 11.90 7.27 -24.01
N GLU A 21 11.28 8.44 -24.09
CA GLU A 21 11.71 9.65 -23.36
C GLU A 21 11.65 9.46 -21.84
N ILE A 22 10.57 8.88 -21.31
CA ILE A 22 10.44 8.57 -19.88
C ILE A 22 11.50 7.55 -19.46
N SER A 23 11.70 6.50 -20.26
CA SER A 23 12.69 5.45 -19.98
C SER A 23 14.09 6.03 -19.92
N LEU A 24 14.46 6.85 -20.92
CA LEU A 24 15.76 7.52 -20.95
C LEU A 24 15.95 8.45 -19.74
N ARG A 25 14.98 9.34 -19.48
CA ARG A 25 15.05 10.30 -18.36
C ARG A 25 15.11 9.61 -16.99
N SER A 26 14.45 8.47 -16.84
CA SER A 26 14.38 7.73 -15.56
C SER A 26 15.46 6.66 -15.39
N THR A 27 16.38 6.49 -16.33
CA THR A 27 17.42 5.44 -16.29
C THR A 27 18.13 5.37 -14.93
N GLN A 28 18.63 6.51 -14.45
CA GLN A 28 19.39 6.57 -13.19
C GLN A 28 18.49 6.34 -11.96
N SER A 29 17.35 7.03 -11.87
CA SER A 29 16.45 6.92 -10.72
C SER A 29 15.84 5.53 -10.60
N ARG A 30 15.45 4.93 -11.73
CA ARG A 30 14.96 3.55 -11.80
C ARG A 30 16.05 2.56 -11.37
N SER A 31 17.29 2.74 -11.83
CA SER A 31 18.42 1.89 -11.42
C SER A 31 18.66 1.95 -9.93
N SER A 32 18.71 3.16 -9.34
CA SER A 32 18.86 3.34 -7.89
C SER A 32 17.70 2.71 -7.09
N TYR A 33 16.46 2.91 -7.55
CA TYR A 33 15.28 2.31 -6.91
C TYR A 33 15.33 0.77 -6.96
N LEU A 34 15.65 0.19 -8.12
CA LEU A 34 15.74 -1.27 -8.24
C LEU A 34 16.88 -1.84 -7.39
N LYS A 35 18.04 -1.15 -7.30
CA LYS A 35 19.11 -1.53 -6.38
C LYS A 35 18.63 -1.56 -4.93
N LEU A 36 17.86 -0.56 -4.51
CA LEU A 36 17.24 -0.53 -3.18
C LEU A 36 16.34 -1.77 -3.01
N ILE A 37 15.37 -1.99 -3.91
CA ILE A 37 14.49 -3.16 -3.82
C ILE A 37 15.26 -4.49 -3.75
N HIS A 38 16.33 -4.63 -4.53
CA HIS A 38 17.19 -5.82 -4.49
C HIS A 38 17.92 -5.96 -3.14
N GLN A 39 18.44 -4.87 -2.58
CA GLN A 39 19.06 -4.89 -1.24
C GLN A 39 18.05 -5.31 -0.16
N TRP A 40 16.82 -4.82 -0.23
CA TRP A 40 15.78 -5.13 0.75
C TRP A 40 15.12 -6.50 0.56
N LYS A 41 15.17 -7.07 -0.65
CA LYS A 41 14.61 -8.39 -0.95
C LYS A 41 15.21 -9.50 -0.07
N ASP A 42 16.51 -9.41 0.20
CA ASP A 42 17.25 -10.41 0.97
C ASP A 42 17.33 -10.07 2.46
N ILE A 43 16.90 -8.87 2.86
CA ILE A 43 16.73 -8.47 4.25
C ILE A 43 15.38 -9.03 4.71
N SER A 44 15.39 -10.28 5.18
CA SER A 44 14.25 -10.84 5.89
C SER A 44 13.91 -9.93 7.07
N PRO A 45 12.63 -9.57 7.33
CA PRO A 45 12.25 -8.98 8.60
C PRO A 45 12.68 -9.97 9.69
N ASN A 46 13.75 -9.62 10.40
CA ASN A 46 14.42 -10.51 11.32
C ASN A 46 13.57 -10.61 12.60
N THR A 47 12.55 -11.46 12.56
CA THR A 47 11.68 -11.73 13.72
C THR A 47 12.47 -12.31 14.90
N GLN A 48 13.68 -12.84 14.67
CA GLN A 48 14.57 -13.37 15.70
C GLN A 48 15.27 -12.28 16.54
N SER A 49 15.19 -11.00 16.14
CA SER A 49 15.80 -9.87 16.85
C SER A 49 14.84 -9.15 17.80
N MET A 50 13.56 -9.53 17.85
CA MET A 50 12.58 -8.83 18.69
C MET A 50 12.64 -9.35 20.13
N GLY A 51 12.73 -8.42 21.10
CA GLY A 51 12.66 -8.78 22.52
C GLY A 51 11.36 -9.50 22.85
N CYS A 52 11.38 -10.44 23.81
CA CYS A 52 10.25 -11.31 24.14
C CYS A 52 8.93 -10.55 24.39
N SER A 53 9.01 -9.32 24.91
CA SER A 53 7.84 -8.44 25.10
C SER A 53 7.15 -8.07 23.78
N ASN A 54 7.91 -7.64 22.77
CA ASN A 54 7.36 -7.27 21.46
C ASN A 54 6.71 -8.46 20.76
N VAL A 55 7.33 -9.63 20.88
CA VAL A 55 6.78 -10.90 20.39
C VAL A 55 5.49 -11.25 21.14
N ALA A 56 5.44 -11.10 22.46
CA ALA A 56 4.22 -11.40 23.22
C ALA A 56 3.04 -10.49 22.82
N HIS A 57 3.29 -9.20 22.58
CA HIS A 57 2.24 -8.26 22.16
C HIS A 57 1.68 -8.56 20.77
N THR A 58 2.49 -9.00 19.80
CA THR A 58 2.01 -9.36 18.46
C THR A 58 1.12 -10.61 18.46
N TYR A 59 1.28 -11.50 19.44
CA TYR A 59 0.47 -12.72 19.57
C TYR A 59 -0.64 -12.65 20.62
N ALA A 60 -0.72 -11.58 21.43
CA ALA A 60 -1.68 -11.47 22.53
C ALA A 60 -3.15 -11.58 22.09
N ALA A 61 -3.48 -11.09 20.89
CA ALA A 61 -4.82 -11.17 20.31
C ALA A 61 -5.12 -12.50 19.59
N CYS A 62 -4.16 -13.43 19.52
CA CYS A 62 -4.37 -14.73 18.91
C CYS A 62 -5.14 -15.65 19.86
N ASN A 63 -6.32 -16.12 19.45
CA ASN A 63 -7.02 -17.18 20.18
C ASN A 63 -6.14 -18.44 20.21
N LYS A 64 -6.13 -19.15 21.36
CA LYS A 64 -5.35 -20.38 21.63
C LYS A 64 -5.54 -21.54 20.63
N SER A 65 -6.45 -21.38 19.67
CA SER A 65 -6.80 -22.41 18.67
C SER A 65 -5.91 -22.40 17.42
N ASN A 66 -5.03 -21.41 17.23
CA ASN A 66 -4.16 -21.41 16.05
C ASN A 66 -2.80 -22.04 16.40
N PRO A 67 -2.42 -23.17 15.78
CA PRO A 67 -1.10 -23.76 15.97
C PRO A 67 -0.03 -22.75 15.53
N ASP A 68 0.83 -22.39 16.49
CA ASP A 68 2.06 -21.64 16.33
C ASP A 68 2.02 -20.47 15.31
N ALA A 69 1.09 -19.53 15.51
CA ALA A 69 1.07 -18.26 14.77
C ALA A 69 2.43 -17.53 14.79
N SER A 70 3.31 -17.87 15.74
CA SER A 70 4.69 -17.39 15.80
C SER A 70 5.59 -17.85 14.65
N LYS A 71 5.21 -18.91 13.94
CA LYS A 71 5.96 -19.48 12.81
C LYS A 71 5.43 -19.06 11.44
N LEU A 72 4.26 -18.42 11.38
CA LEU A 72 3.66 -18.00 10.11
C LEU A 72 4.19 -16.63 9.68
N PRO A 73 4.36 -16.37 8.38
CA PRO A 73 4.64 -15.03 7.87
C PRO A 73 3.54 -14.05 8.29
N MET A 74 3.94 -12.90 8.83
CA MET A 74 3.01 -11.90 9.36
C MET A 74 2.71 -10.81 8.32
N VAL A 75 1.42 -10.48 8.17
CA VAL A 75 0.93 -9.40 7.31
C VAL A 75 0.21 -8.36 8.17
N GLY A 76 0.76 -7.14 8.19
CA GLY A 76 0.14 -5.99 8.84
C GLY A 76 -0.80 -5.25 7.87
N VAL A 77 -2.06 -5.09 8.27
CA VAL A 77 -3.07 -4.32 7.54
C VAL A 77 -3.16 -2.92 8.14
N VAL A 78 -2.93 -1.90 7.33
CA VAL A 78 -3.17 -0.50 7.70
C VAL A 78 -4.47 -0.07 7.05
N SER A 79 -5.47 0.30 7.85
CA SER A 79 -6.79 0.66 7.36
C SER A 79 -7.04 2.16 7.50
N SER A 80 -7.62 2.75 6.47
CA SER A 80 -8.14 4.12 6.50
C SER A 80 -9.66 4.17 6.73
N TYR A 81 -10.28 3.04 7.12
CA TYR A 81 -11.71 2.96 7.39
C TYR A 81 -12.14 4.02 8.40
N ASN A 82 -13.22 4.71 8.07
CA ASN A 82 -13.95 5.60 8.94
C ASN A 82 -15.38 5.74 8.39
N ASP A 83 -16.33 6.04 9.28
CA ASP A 83 -17.74 6.20 8.91
C ASP A 83 -18.05 7.54 8.23
N MET A 84 -17.08 8.45 8.16
CA MET A 84 -17.29 9.82 7.67
C MET A 84 -17.23 9.91 6.14
N LEU A 85 -16.43 9.07 5.48
CA LEU A 85 -16.18 9.14 4.05
C LEU A 85 -16.79 7.92 3.34
N SER A 86 -17.76 8.16 2.46
CA SER A 86 -18.44 7.09 1.71
C SER A 86 -17.49 6.21 0.89
N ALA A 87 -16.40 6.77 0.36
CA ALA A 87 -15.37 6.03 -0.36
C ALA A 87 -14.62 5.00 0.51
N HIS A 88 -14.69 5.12 1.84
CA HIS A 88 -14.00 4.27 2.80
C HIS A 88 -14.91 3.21 3.42
N ALA A 89 -16.22 3.26 3.18
CA ALA A 89 -17.18 2.27 3.66
C ALA A 89 -16.78 0.81 3.32
N PRO A 90 -16.25 0.50 2.11
CA PRO A 90 -15.81 -0.87 1.82
C PRO A 90 -14.71 -1.41 2.75
N PHE A 91 -13.92 -0.53 3.38
CA PHE A 91 -12.82 -0.93 4.25
C PHE A 91 -13.26 -1.45 5.62
N GLN A 92 -14.56 -1.36 5.94
CA GLN A 92 -15.12 -1.93 7.16
C GLN A 92 -14.95 -3.46 7.20
N ASP A 93 -15.29 -4.13 6.09
CA ASP A 93 -15.35 -5.60 6.03
C ASP A 93 -14.03 -6.24 5.57
N TYR A 94 -13.21 -5.48 4.86
CA TYR A 94 -11.97 -5.99 4.26
C TYR A 94 -10.98 -6.58 5.26
N PRO A 95 -10.74 -6.00 6.46
CA PRO A 95 -9.86 -6.63 7.44
C PRO A 95 -10.29 -8.04 7.84
N ASN A 96 -11.60 -8.31 7.90
CA ASN A 96 -12.11 -9.64 8.24
C ASN A 96 -11.93 -10.61 7.07
N LEU A 97 -12.23 -10.17 5.85
CA LEU A 97 -12.00 -10.96 4.63
C LEU A 97 -10.51 -11.30 4.45
N LEU A 98 -9.62 -10.32 4.63
CA LEU A 98 -8.17 -10.51 4.54
C LEU A 98 -7.66 -11.52 5.59
N LYS A 99 -8.21 -11.50 6.81
CA LYS A 99 -7.90 -12.50 7.83
C LYS A 99 -8.39 -13.89 7.48
N GLN A 100 -9.53 -14.01 6.79
CA GLN A 100 -10.05 -15.30 6.32
C GLN A 100 -9.16 -15.88 5.23
N TYR A 101 -8.89 -15.12 4.16
CA TYR A 101 -8.00 -15.55 3.08
C TYR A 101 -6.57 -15.79 3.57
N GLY A 102 -6.09 -15.00 4.53
CA GLY A 102 -4.78 -15.20 5.15
C GLY A 102 -4.66 -16.59 5.78
N LYS A 103 -5.71 -17.08 6.47
CA LYS A 103 -5.71 -18.43 7.04
C LYS A 103 -5.61 -19.51 5.96
N GLU A 104 -6.23 -19.31 4.80
CA GLU A 104 -6.16 -20.27 3.67
C GLU A 104 -4.75 -20.33 3.05
N LEU A 105 -3.94 -19.30 3.24
CA LEU A 105 -2.57 -19.18 2.71
C LEU A 105 -1.49 -19.39 3.78
N ASP A 106 -1.83 -19.88 4.96
CA ASP A 106 -0.91 -20.01 6.11
C ASP A 106 -0.23 -18.67 6.49
N LEU A 107 -0.97 -17.57 6.40
CA LEU A 107 -0.51 -16.23 6.78
C LEU A 107 -1.15 -15.76 8.09
N HIS A 108 -0.36 -15.06 8.89
CA HIS A 108 -0.83 -14.39 10.10
C HIS A 108 -1.17 -12.93 9.80
N VAL A 109 -2.46 -12.66 9.57
CA VAL A 109 -2.94 -11.32 9.18
C VAL A 109 -3.51 -10.58 10.39
N GLN A 110 -3.04 -9.36 10.65
CA GLN A 110 -3.55 -8.49 11.71
C GLN A 110 -3.72 -7.05 11.24
N VAL A 111 -4.67 -6.33 11.84
CA VAL A 111 -4.73 -4.88 11.68
C VAL A 111 -3.62 -4.29 12.54
N ALA A 112 -2.64 -3.66 11.89
CA ALA A 112 -1.48 -3.09 12.54
C ALA A 112 -1.71 -1.64 12.97
N ALA A 113 -2.47 -0.86 12.17
CA ALA A 113 -2.75 0.54 12.45
C ALA A 113 -4.00 1.04 11.71
N GLY A 114 -4.55 2.14 12.22
CA GLY A 114 -5.47 3.01 11.49
C GLY A 114 -4.71 4.23 10.97
N VAL A 115 -5.09 4.75 9.81
CA VAL A 115 -4.59 6.04 9.30
C VAL A 115 -5.76 7.00 9.08
N PRO A 116 -5.57 8.31 9.34
CA PRO A 116 -6.59 9.29 9.03
C PRO A 116 -6.84 9.32 7.52
N ALA A 117 -8.06 9.68 7.16
CA ALA A 117 -8.43 9.88 5.77
C ALA A 117 -9.32 11.09 5.59
N MET A 118 -9.21 11.67 4.41
CA MET A 118 -9.95 12.84 3.95
C MET A 118 -10.40 12.57 2.51
N CYS A 119 -11.48 13.22 2.08
CA CYS A 119 -11.97 13.11 0.71
C CYS A 119 -11.65 14.39 -0.03
N ASP A 120 -10.85 14.30 -1.09
CA ASP A 120 -10.46 15.47 -1.87
C ASP A 120 -11.68 16.26 -2.36
N GLY A 121 -12.70 15.56 -2.86
CA GLY A 121 -13.92 16.21 -3.37
C GLY A 121 -14.73 17.00 -2.33
N ILE A 122 -14.54 16.74 -1.03
CA ILE A 122 -15.19 17.48 0.07
C ILE A 122 -14.28 18.57 0.63
N THR A 123 -12.97 18.37 0.59
CA THR A 123 -11.98 19.24 1.23
C THR A 123 -11.40 20.27 0.29
N GLN A 124 -11.60 20.14 -1.03
CA GLN A 124 -11.17 21.14 -2.02
C GLN A 124 -11.77 22.51 -1.74
N GLY A 125 -10.89 23.50 -1.51
CA GLY A 125 -11.29 24.89 -1.25
C GLY A 125 -11.56 25.22 0.21
N GLU A 126 -11.54 24.23 1.10
CA GLU A 126 -11.67 24.41 2.54
C GLU A 126 -10.31 24.61 3.22
N PRO A 127 -10.25 25.25 4.41
CA PRO A 127 -8.99 25.41 5.16
C PRO A 127 -8.24 24.10 5.43
N GLY A 128 -8.97 22.98 5.48
CA GLY A 128 -8.41 21.62 5.65
C GLY A 128 -7.64 21.08 4.44
N TRP A 129 -7.80 21.66 3.24
CA TRP A 129 -7.23 21.18 1.98
C TRP A 129 -5.70 21.10 2.00
N SER A 130 -5.04 22.06 2.63
CA SER A 130 -3.57 22.12 2.68
C SER A 130 -2.95 20.95 3.46
N TYR A 131 -3.68 20.39 4.43
CA TYR A 131 -3.23 19.24 5.22
C TYR A 131 -3.20 17.93 4.43
N LEU A 132 -3.82 17.86 3.24
CA LEU A 132 -3.72 16.69 2.35
C LEU A 132 -2.35 16.57 1.69
N TYR A 133 -1.73 17.71 1.41
CA TYR A 133 -0.42 17.76 0.72
C TYR A 133 0.76 17.70 1.68
N SER A 134 0.54 18.00 2.97
CA SER A 134 1.45 17.56 4.01
C SER A 134 1.23 16.06 4.22
N GLN A 135 1.83 15.24 3.36
CA GLN A 135 1.86 13.77 3.53
C GLN A 135 2.52 13.32 4.86
N GLU A 136 3.00 14.26 5.66
CA GLU A 136 3.46 14.05 7.02
C GLU A 136 2.36 14.50 7.98
N THR A 137 1.72 13.53 8.63
CA THR A 137 1.12 13.77 9.94
C THR A 137 2.25 14.22 10.89
N PRO A 138 2.10 15.33 11.63
CA PRO A 138 3.07 15.73 12.66
C PRO A 138 3.35 14.62 13.67
#